data_AF-A0A927GLJ9-F1
#
_entry.id   AF-A0A927GLJ9-F1
#
_cell.length_a   1.000
_cell.length_b   1.000
_cell.length_c   1.000
_cell.angle_alpha   90.00
_cell.angle_beta   90.00
_cell.angle_gamma   90.00
#
_symmetry.space_group_name_H-M   'P 1'
#
loop_
_entity.id
_entity.type
_entity.pdbx_description
1 polymer ?
#
loop_
_entity_poly.entity_id
_entity_poly.type
_entity_poly.pdbx_seq_one_letter_code
_entity_poly.pdbx_strand_id
1 'polypeptide(L)'
;MPVVLAVPYTGDRYLETLRAVADRLGRTVWGPSGVVRIAPDGTGDAHVLVTMDADPDAPVGVWVSVAPSPTTGPHEDRTWTALDGTVFRDSDVVTRPLADDNHQRFGRIAVHQGDALRRRERNFRALRRMRRLVHWTPAGNRAHETASEPVSMDAAVYAYAGHGEPGRMQLPLRDGRTVWLGKHDAAAYIAGLREVRELPPGHRMHLEVCWSSSDGDPTRPQPSFAPVPHVDDPLGDVPLDQLVANLTRLDTEGSTRMTGMDDSRRFIMGAADGGRGRRVLRRPEPLPGELDRLAVVAGLHRTPGDVPPETREATLRLIRALRTVFGDAVEDDRATPGGRYERALSSIGALERLRANDPSWPPSPRSARTCSTSSSASTPAAPRTGPDTRRSSTTPPPASRPTPRRASPTPCPRPHSGSR
;
A
#
# COMPACT_ATOMS: atom_id res chain seq x y z
N MET A 1 -0.56 37.25 -2.87
CA MET A 1 0.91 37.09 -2.86
C MET A 1 1.28 35.88 -2.01
N PRO A 2 2.11 34.95 -2.50
CA PRO A 2 2.58 33.81 -1.72
C PRO A 2 3.52 34.25 -0.57
N VAL A 3 3.61 33.45 0.49
CA VAL A 3 4.54 33.63 1.60
C VAL A 3 5.63 32.55 1.50
N VAL A 4 6.90 32.91 1.72
CA VAL A 4 8.03 31.96 1.70
C VAL A 4 8.61 31.87 3.11
N LEU A 5 8.65 30.67 3.68
CA LEU A 5 9.35 30.37 4.92
C LEU A 5 10.74 29.81 4.58
N ALA A 6 11.77 30.62 4.79
CA ALA A 6 13.17 30.26 4.63
C ALA A 6 13.74 29.58 5.91
N VAL A 7 13.00 28.63 6.46
CA VAL A 7 13.40 27.87 7.66
C VAL A 7 13.65 26.41 7.23
N PRO A 8 14.81 25.82 7.55
CA PRO A 8 15.11 24.44 7.17
C PRO A 8 14.01 23.46 7.56
N TYR A 9 13.70 22.51 6.67
CA TYR A 9 12.77 21.41 6.89
C TYR A 9 11.31 21.80 7.19
N THR A 10 10.86 23.05 7.00
CA THR A 10 9.44 23.39 7.20
C THR A 10 8.51 22.68 6.22
N GLY A 11 9.01 22.38 5.02
CA GLY A 11 8.33 21.53 4.02
C GLY A 11 8.53 20.03 4.26
N ASP A 12 9.07 19.62 5.40
CA ASP A 12 9.15 18.23 5.83
C ASP A 12 8.06 17.93 6.89
N ARG A 13 8.09 16.77 7.55
CA ARG A 13 7.24 16.44 8.72
C ARG A 13 5.75 16.71 8.51
N TYR A 14 5.18 16.04 7.51
CA TYR A 14 3.77 16.21 7.13
C TYR A 14 3.36 17.65 6.78
N LEU A 15 4.29 18.58 6.54
CA LEU A 15 4.00 19.98 6.21
C LEU A 15 3.27 20.73 7.33
N GLU A 16 3.35 20.25 8.58
CA GLU A 16 2.59 20.80 9.71
C GLU A 16 2.82 22.30 9.89
N THR A 17 4.09 22.73 9.83
CA THR A 17 4.45 24.14 9.96
C THR A 17 3.91 24.98 8.80
N LEU A 18 4.03 24.51 7.55
CA LEU A 18 3.50 25.23 6.39
C LEU A 18 1.98 25.38 6.47
N ARG A 19 1.27 24.31 6.87
CA ARG A 19 -0.19 24.34 7.05
C ARG A 19 -0.61 25.33 8.11
N ALA A 20 0.00 25.26 9.30
CA ALA A 20 -0.33 26.18 10.39
C ALA A 20 -0.18 27.64 9.97
N VAL A 21 0.88 27.97 9.23
CA VAL A 21 1.09 29.33 8.71
C VAL A 21 0.12 29.66 7.58
N ALA A 22 -0.16 28.73 6.67
CA ALA A 22 -1.10 28.95 5.55
C ALA A 22 -2.52 29.22 6.05
N ASP A 23 -3.00 28.40 6.98
CA ASP A 23 -4.32 28.53 7.59
C ASP A 23 -4.42 29.83 8.39
N ARG A 24 -3.35 30.20 9.14
CA ARG A 24 -3.32 31.43 9.94
C ARG A 24 -3.30 32.71 9.12
N LEU A 25 -2.67 32.68 7.94
CA LEU A 25 -2.51 33.84 7.06
C LEU A 25 -3.56 33.90 5.95
N GLY A 26 -4.30 32.82 5.70
CA GLY A 26 -5.22 32.72 4.56
C GLY A 26 -4.49 32.84 3.21
N ARG A 27 -3.23 32.39 3.13
CA ARG A 27 -2.37 32.50 1.94
C ARG A 27 -1.58 31.23 1.68
N THR A 28 -1.25 30.97 0.41
CA THR A 28 -0.32 29.89 0.05
C THR A 28 1.06 30.15 0.64
N VAL A 29 1.61 29.15 1.32
CA VAL A 29 2.93 29.20 1.96
C VAL A 29 3.86 28.19 1.31
N TRP A 30 5.07 28.63 1.00
CA TRP A 30 6.17 27.81 0.49
C TRP A 30 7.21 27.56 1.58
N GLY A 31 7.83 26.39 1.56
CA GLY A 31 9.02 26.14 2.37
C GLY A 31 9.82 24.92 1.91
N PRO A 32 11.07 24.79 2.38
CA PRO A 32 11.98 23.74 1.95
C PRO A 32 11.78 22.45 2.76
N SER A 33 11.84 21.30 2.10
CA SER A 33 11.97 19.98 2.77
C SER A 33 13.42 19.61 3.13
N GLY A 34 14.36 20.53 2.92
CA GLY A 34 15.78 20.36 3.21
C GLY A 34 16.39 21.60 3.86
N VAL A 35 17.72 21.64 3.91
CA VAL A 35 18.47 22.81 4.40
C VAL A 35 18.42 23.92 3.37
N VAL A 36 18.14 25.14 3.81
CA VAL A 36 18.12 26.35 2.98
C VAL A 36 19.19 27.34 3.43
N ARG A 37 19.79 28.05 2.48
CA ARG A 37 20.66 29.21 2.74
C ARG A 37 20.37 30.34 1.75
N ILE A 38 20.81 31.53 2.11
CA ILE A 38 20.87 32.68 1.21
C ILE A 38 22.22 32.60 0.47
N ALA A 39 22.20 32.70 -0.85
CA ALA A 39 23.40 32.75 -1.69
C ALA A 39 23.34 33.95 -2.64
N PRO A 40 24.49 34.56 -3.00
CA PRO A 40 24.53 35.56 -4.06
C PRO A 40 23.97 34.97 -5.36
N ASP A 41 23.20 35.76 -6.10
CA ASP A 41 22.59 35.32 -7.37
C ASP A 41 23.52 35.47 -8.59
N GLY A 42 24.72 36.00 -8.37
CA GLY A 42 25.73 36.22 -9.40
C GLY A 42 25.63 37.58 -10.11
N THR A 43 24.65 38.43 -9.76
CA THR A 43 24.45 39.76 -10.37
C THR A 43 25.12 40.91 -9.60
N GLY A 44 25.74 40.61 -8.46
CA GLY A 44 26.55 41.56 -7.67
C GLY A 44 25.86 42.00 -6.37
N ASP A 45 24.59 42.42 -6.43
CA ASP A 45 23.90 43.01 -5.28
C ASP A 45 22.66 42.22 -4.83
N ALA A 46 22.30 41.15 -5.53
CA ALA A 46 21.12 40.36 -5.23
C ALA A 46 21.46 38.97 -4.66
N HIS A 47 20.50 38.44 -3.89
CA HIS A 47 20.61 37.16 -3.22
C HIS A 47 19.36 36.33 -3.48
N VAL A 48 19.54 35.02 -3.54
CA VAL A 48 18.48 34.03 -3.72
C VAL A 48 18.50 33.00 -2.61
N LEU A 49 17.33 32.42 -2.32
CA LEU A 49 17.21 31.29 -1.42
C LEU A 49 17.54 30.01 -2.19
N VAL A 50 18.52 29.24 -1.70
CA VAL A 50 18.98 28.00 -2.31
C VAL A 50 18.87 26.83 -1.36
N THR A 51 18.53 25.66 -1.88
CA THR A 51 18.65 24.40 -1.13
C THR A 51 20.11 23.96 -1.09
N MET A 52 20.58 23.50 0.06
CA MET A 52 21.95 23.08 0.25
C MET A 52 22.15 21.60 -0.07
N ASP A 53 23.19 21.32 -0.84
CA ASP A 53 23.68 19.98 -1.13
C ASP A 53 24.98 19.72 -0.36
N ALA A 54 24.87 19.53 0.96
CA ALA A 54 26.03 19.40 1.85
C ALA A 54 26.51 17.96 2.03
N ASP A 55 25.62 16.98 1.79
CA ASP A 55 25.89 15.55 1.97
C ASP A 55 25.50 14.83 0.66
N PRO A 56 26.47 14.19 -0.03
CA PRO A 56 26.23 13.50 -1.30
C PRO A 56 25.24 12.32 -1.18
N ASP A 57 25.05 11.77 0.04
CA ASP A 57 24.17 10.65 0.31
C ASP A 57 22.80 11.08 0.88
N ALA A 58 22.67 12.33 1.33
CA ALA A 58 21.40 12.90 1.77
C ALA A 58 20.58 13.51 0.61
N PRO A 59 19.25 13.55 0.73
CA PRO A 59 18.42 14.32 -0.19
C PRO A 59 18.65 15.82 -0.03
N VAL A 60 18.80 16.52 -1.16
CA VAL A 60 18.99 17.99 -1.21
C VAL A 60 17.75 18.73 -0.68
N GLY A 61 16.58 18.12 -0.79
CA GLY A 61 15.30 18.76 -0.53
C GLY A 61 14.73 19.47 -1.76
N VAL A 62 13.46 19.82 -1.63
CA VAL A 62 12.64 20.52 -2.63
C VAL A 62 11.82 21.59 -1.93
N TRP A 63 11.53 22.67 -2.66
CA TRP A 63 10.52 23.64 -2.28
C TRP A 63 9.14 23.08 -2.55
N VAL A 64 8.27 23.16 -1.55
CA VAL A 64 6.87 22.71 -1.64
C VAL A 64 5.95 23.79 -1.14
N SER A 65 4.72 23.80 -1.66
CA SER A 65 3.68 24.73 -1.26
C SER A 65 2.49 24.05 -0.61
N VAL A 66 1.83 24.81 0.27
CA VAL A 66 0.58 24.45 0.92
C VAL A 66 -0.38 25.63 0.78
N ALA A 67 -1.55 25.37 0.22
CA ALA A 67 -2.66 26.33 0.23
C ALA A 67 -3.41 26.24 1.58
N PRO A 68 -4.07 27.32 2.02
CA PRO A 68 -4.94 27.27 3.19
C PRO A 68 -6.00 26.19 3.03
N SER A 69 -6.20 25.38 4.06
CA SER A 69 -7.22 24.34 4.05
C SER A 69 -8.57 24.94 4.45
N PRO A 70 -9.68 24.57 3.77
CA PRO A 70 -11.02 24.88 4.27
C PRO A 70 -11.32 24.13 5.57
N THR A 71 -10.57 23.07 5.86
CA THR A 71 -10.67 22.30 7.10
C THR A 71 -9.62 22.82 8.08
N THR A 72 -10.05 23.67 9.01
CA THR A 72 -9.18 24.23 10.04
C THR A 72 -9.03 23.26 11.22
N GLY A 73 -7.80 23.05 11.70
CA GLY A 73 -7.55 22.32 12.94
C GLY A 73 -6.29 21.45 12.93
N PRO A 74 -5.82 21.02 14.11
CA PRO A 74 -4.75 20.04 14.22
C PRO A 74 -5.18 18.72 13.57
N HIS A 75 -4.25 18.08 12.87
CA HIS A 75 -4.48 16.72 12.40
C HIS A 75 -4.18 15.74 13.54
N GLU A 76 -4.94 14.66 13.62
CA GLU A 76 -4.72 13.63 14.63
C GLU A 76 -3.36 12.95 14.39
N ASP A 77 -2.52 12.93 15.41
CA ASP A 77 -1.29 12.12 15.44
C ASP A 77 -1.63 10.70 15.88
N ARG A 78 -2.07 9.89 14.90
CA ARG A 78 -2.66 8.57 15.14
C ARG A 78 -1.61 7.59 15.68
N THR A 79 -2.05 6.68 16.54
CA THR A 79 -1.21 5.61 17.10
C THR A 79 -1.42 4.31 16.33
N TRP A 80 -0.33 3.62 16.04
CA TRP A 80 -0.28 2.37 15.30
C TRP A 80 0.44 1.30 16.08
N THR A 81 0.11 0.04 15.79
CA THR A 81 0.86 -1.12 16.28
C THR A 81 1.38 -1.89 15.07
N ALA A 82 2.70 -2.02 14.98
CA ALA A 82 3.35 -2.81 13.95
C ALA A 82 3.16 -4.31 14.17
N LEU A 83 3.45 -5.11 13.14
CA LEU A 83 3.38 -6.57 13.18
C LEU A 83 4.28 -7.20 14.25
N ASP A 84 5.34 -6.50 14.67
CA ASP A 84 6.25 -6.92 15.75
C ASP A 84 5.82 -6.43 17.14
N GLY A 85 4.65 -5.79 17.25
CA GLY A 85 4.13 -5.21 18.48
C GLY A 85 4.67 -3.81 18.81
N THR A 86 5.55 -3.24 17.98
CA THR A 86 6.04 -1.87 18.18
C THR A 86 4.90 -0.87 18.06
N VAL A 87 4.68 -0.09 19.10
CA VAL A 87 3.75 1.05 19.07
C VAL A 87 4.49 2.30 18.61
N PHE A 88 3.92 3.03 17.66
CA PHE A 88 4.47 4.28 17.11
C PHE A 88 3.33 5.21 16.68
N ARG A 89 3.65 6.48 16.39
CA ARG A 89 2.71 7.48 15.92
C ARG A 89 2.96 7.90 14.48
N ASP A 90 1.98 8.53 13.83
CA ASP A 90 2.17 9.16 12.52
C ASP A 90 3.42 10.07 12.52
N SER A 91 3.56 10.89 13.57
CA SER A 91 4.69 11.81 13.73
C SER A 91 6.05 11.12 13.91
N ASP A 92 6.09 9.83 14.26
CA ASP A 92 7.34 9.06 14.36
C ASP A 92 7.85 8.58 12.99
N VAL A 93 7.00 8.56 11.97
CA VAL A 93 7.35 8.03 10.65
C VAL A 93 8.17 9.06 9.86
N VAL A 94 9.28 8.61 9.28
CA VAL A 94 10.11 9.41 8.38
C VAL A 94 9.51 9.39 6.99
N THR A 95 8.95 10.51 6.57
CA THR A 95 8.38 10.67 5.23
C THR A 95 8.77 12.01 4.62
N ARG A 96 8.88 12.07 3.30
CA ARG A 96 9.25 13.28 2.56
C ARG A 96 8.23 13.57 1.45
N PRO A 97 7.92 14.83 1.14
CA PRO A 97 7.02 15.15 0.05
C PRO A 97 7.65 14.80 -1.30
N LEU A 98 6.82 14.31 -2.22
CA LEU A 98 7.18 14.17 -3.63
C LEU A 98 6.65 15.37 -4.41
N ALA A 99 7.54 16.01 -5.15
CA ALA A 99 7.24 17.10 -6.06
C ALA A 99 7.94 16.88 -7.40
N ASP A 100 7.31 17.34 -8.49
CA ASP A 100 7.93 17.33 -9.81
C ASP A 100 8.86 18.54 -10.01
N ASP A 101 9.45 18.66 -11.20
CA ASP A 101 10.36 19.78 -11.51
C ASP A 101 9.67 21.15 -11.55
N ASN A 102 8.34 21.19 -11.65
CA ASN A 102 7.57 22.43 -11.53
C ASN A 102 7.23 22.76 -10.07
N HIS A 103 7.83 22.02 -9.12
CA HIS A 103 7.54 22.07 -7.70
C HIS A 103 6.07 21.74 -7.35
N GLN A 104 5.34 21.10 -8.27
CA GLN A 104 3.99 20.65 -7.98
C GLN A 104 4.09 19.39 -7.13
N ARG A 105 3.58 19.50 -5.89
CA ARG A 105 3.46 18.35 -5.00
C ARG A 105 2.46 17.35 -5.57
N PHE A 106 2.85 16.08 -5.58
CA PHE A 106 1.98 15.01 -6.06
C PHE A 106 1.98 13.79 -5.15
N GLY A 107 2.68 13.79 -4.02
CA GLY A 107 2.76 12.59 -3.22
C GLY A 107 3.68 12.68 -2.02
N ARG A 108 4.01 11.51 -1.49
CA ARG A 108 4.91 11.32 -0.36
C ARG A 108 5.66 10.01 -0.49
N ILE A 109 6.90 10.00 0.00
CA ILE A 109 7.75 8.81 0.07
C ILE A 109 8.13 8.51 1.52
N ALA A 110 8.05 7.23 1.90
CA ALA A 110 8.42 6.70 3.20
C ALA A 110 9.50 5.62 3.02
N VAL A 111 10.77 6.03 2.92
CA VAL A 111 11.93 5.12 2.82
C VAL A 111 13.10 5.67 3.64
N HIS A 112 13.92 4.78 4.19
CA HIS A 112 15.08 5.15 4.99
C HIS A 112 16.15 5.87 4.13
N GLN A 113 16.92 6.80 4.71
CA GLN A 113 17.97 7.54 3.99
C GLN A 113 18.99 6.59 3.34
N GLY A 114 19.41 5.55 4.07
CA GLY A 114 20.33 4.51 3.59
C GLY A 114 19.81 3.67 2.42
N ASP A 115 18.53 3.78 2.05
CA ASP A 115 17.96 3.13 0.87
C ASP A 115 17.98 4.07 -0.35
N ALA A 116 19.13 4.71 -0.57
CA ALA A 116 19.40 5.61 -1.70
C ALA A 116 18.29 6.64 -1.94
N LEU A 117 17.74 7.21 -0.86
CA LEU A 117 16.61 8.13 -0.87
C LEU A 117 16.83 9.31 -1.83
N ARG A 118 18.05 9.85 -1.88
CA ARG A 118 18.45 10.91 -2.84
C ARG A 118 18.19 10.51 -4.30
N ARG A 119 18.56 9.28 -4.69
CA ARG A 119 18.32 8.77 -6.05
C ARG A 119 16.82 8.57 -6.28
N ARG A 120 16.10 8.04 -5.30
CA ARG A 120 14.65 7.83 -5.41
C ARG A 120 13.91 9.15 -5.62
N GLU A 121 14.18 10.18 -4.82
CA GLU A 121 13.57 11.50 -5.00
C GLU A 121 13.82 12.07 -6.40
N ARG A 122 15.05 11.92 -6.91
CA ARG A 122 15.40 12.32 -8.29
C ARG A 122 14.52 11.59 -9.32
N ASN A 123 14.41 10.26 -9.22
CA ASN A 123 13.60 9.48 -10.16
C ASN A 123 12.12 9.87 -10.07
N PHE A 124 11.61 10.14 -8.86
CA PHE A 124 10.22 10.56 -8.65
C PHE A 124 9.91 11.92 -9.28
N ARG A 125 10.87 12.86 -9.39
CA ARG A 125 10.66 14.12 -10.13
C ARG A 125 10.31 13.89 -11.61
N ALA A 126 10.73 12.76 -12.18
CA ALA A 126 10.43 12.38 -13.55
C ALA A 126 9.19 11.48 -13.68
N LEU A 127 8.60 10.97 -12.59
CA LEU A 127 7.55 9.95 -12.61
C LEU A 127 6.39 10.29 -13.57
N ARG A 128 5.82 11.48 -13.44
CA ARG A 128 4.69 11.95 -14.26
C ARG A 128 5.05 12.10 -15.75
N ARG A 129 6.33 12.19 -16.10
CA ARG A 129 6.84 12.30 -17.47
C ARG A 129 7.31 10.97 -18.05
N MET A 130 7.52 9.93 -17.23
CA MET A 130 7.89 8.61 -17.72
C MET A 130 6.77 8.03 -18.59
N ARG A 131 7.13 7.59 -19.81
CA ARG A 131 6.19 7.08 -20.80
C ARG A 131 6.27 5.58 -21.07
N ARG A 132 7.16 4.87 -20.37
CA ARG A 132 7.42 3.45 -20.60
C ARG A 132 7.48 2.67 -19.29
N LEU A 133 6.77 1.56 -19.25
CA LEU A 133 6.89 0.52 -18.24
C LEU A 133 7.60 -0.67 -18.86
N VAL A 134 8.79 -0.98 -18.33
CA VAL A 134 9.61 -2.10 -18.80
C VAL A 134 9.39 -3.32 -17.92
N HIS A 135 9.18 -4.46 -18.56
CA HIS A 135 9.02 -5.75 -17.92
C HIS A 135 10.35 -6.48 -17.88
N TRP A 136 10.80 -6.83 -16.67
CA TRP A 136 12.06 -7.54 -16.46
C TRP A 136 11.79 -8.97 -16.01
N THR A 137 12.44 -9.95 -16.64
CA THR A 137 12.37 -11.35 -16.22
C THR A 137 13.70 -11.76 -15.58
N PRO A 138 13.68 -12.41 -14.39
CA PRO A 138 14.87 -13.00 -13.80
C PRO A 138 15.49 -14.06 -14.71
N ALA A 139 16.81 -14.01 -14.91
CA ALA A 139 17.60 -15.04 -15.61
C ALA A 139 18.95 -15.22 -14.89
N GLY A 140 19.08 -16.31 -14.13
CA GLY A 140 20.26 -16.56 -13.30
C GLY A 140 20.47 -15.47 -12.26
N ASN A 141 21.62 -14.81 -12.29
CA ASN A 141 21.98 -13.70 -11.38
C ASN A 141 21.66 -12.31 -11.96
N ARG A 142 20.97 -12.23 -13.10
CA ARG A 142 20.58 -10.98 -13.76
C ARG A 142 19.08 -10.96 -13.99
N ALA A 143 18.58 -9.79 -14.36
CA ALA A 143 17.27 -9.65 -14.97
C ALA A 143 17.48 -9.13 -16.38
N HIS A 144 16.57 -9.47 -17.29
CA HIS A 144 16.57 -8.96 -18.66
C HIS A 144 15.23 -8.32 -18.99
N GLU A 145 15.27 -7.20 -19.71
CA GLU A 145 14.08 -6.61 -20.31
C GLU A 145 13.49 -7.59 -21.33
N THR A 146 12.24 -8.01 -21.11
CA THR A 146 11.53 -8.98 -21.96
C THR A 146 10.35 -8.37 -22.71
N ALA A 147 9.82 -7.24 -22.21
CA ALA A 147 8.79 -6.48 -22.89
C ALA A 147 8.79 -5.03 -22.38
N SER A 148 8.10 -4.15 -23.11
CA SER A 148 7.75 -2.82 -22.60
C SER A 148 6.38 -2.41 -23.11
N GLU A 149 5.70 -1.57 -22.35
CA GLU A 149 4.41 -1.01 -22.73
C GLU A 149 4.38 0.51 -22.49
N PRO A 150 3.62 1.26 -23.32
CA PRO A 150 3.42 2.68 -23.11
C PRO A 150 2.60 2.89 -21.84
N VAL A 151 2.98 3.89 -21.05
CA VAL A 151 2.25 4.28 -19.84
C VAL A 151 2.17 5.79 -19.76
N SER A 152 1.11 6.30 -19.15
CA SER A 152 0.98 7.70 -18.77
C SER A 152 0.73 7.80 -17.27
N MET A 153 0.67 9.01 -16.75
CA MET A 153 0.20 9.30 -15.40
C MET A 153 -0.56 10.61 -15.47
N ASP A 154 -1.80 10.60 -15.00
CA ASP A 154 -2.64 11.79 -14.93
C ASP A 154 -2.03 12.81 -13.94
N ALA A 155 -2.23 14.10 -14.20
CA ALA A 155 -1.86 15.17 -13.28
C ALA A 155 -2.69 15.11 -11.97
N ALA A 156 -3.90 14.54 -12.01
CA ALA A 156 -4.75 14.32 -10.84
C ALA A 156 -4.44 12.98 -10.14
N VAL A 157 -3.16 12.72 -9.85
CA VAL A 157 -2.71 11.52 -9.13
C VAL A 157 -1.94 11.91 -7.88
N TYR A 158 -2.28 11.27 -6.76
CA TYR A 158 -1.51 11.27 -5.53
C TYR A 158 -0.69 9.98 -5.41
N ALA A 159 0.63 10.10 -5.40
CA ALA A 159 1.55 8.98 -5.27
C ALA A 159 1.94 8.75 -3.80
N TYR A 160 1.72 7.53 -3.30
CA TYR A 160 2.34 7.07 -2.06
C TYR A 160 3.43 6.05 -2.40
N ALA A 161 4.66 6.34 -1.99
CA ALA A 161 5.82 5.51 -2.27
C ALA A 161 6.43 4.94 -1.00
N GLY A 162 6.78 3.66 -1.01
CA GLY A 162 7.39 2.96 0.12
C GLY A 162 7.73 1.52 -0.23
N HIS A 163 8.32 0.79 0.71
CA HIS A 163 8.51 -0.65 0.53
C HIS A 163 7.27 -1.42 0.92
N GLY A 164 7.01 -2.49 0.18
CA GLY A 164 5.90 -3.40 0.41
C GLY A 164 6.27 -4.82 0.06
N GLU A 165 5.59 -5.73 0.73
CA GLU A 165 5.56 -7.15 0.43
C GLU A 165 4.09 -7.61 0.45
N PRO A 166 3.77 -8.79 -0.08
CA PRO A 166 2.41 -9.30 -0.01
C PRO A 166 1.88 -9.28 1.43
N GLY A 167 0.74 -8.61 1.63
CA GLY A 167 0.10 -8.46 2.94
C GLY A 167 0.70 -7.44 3.92
N ARG A 168 1.80 -6.74 3.58
CA ARG A 168 2.45 -5.78 4.50
C ARG A 168 3.16 -4.61 3.83
N MET A 169 3.27 -3.50 4.55
CA MET A 169 4.00 -2.30 4.12
C MET A 169 5.00 -1.86 5.18
N GLN A 170 6.17 -1.42 4.75
CA GLN A 170 7.24 -0.97 5.61
C GLN A 170 7.15 0.54 5.87
N LEU A 171 7.45 0.95 7.11
CA LEU A 171 7.57 2.35 7.50
C LEU A 171 8.90 2.58 8.24
N PRO A 172 9.75 3.52 7.80
CA PRO A 172 10.92 3.95 8.57
C PRO A 172 10.49 4.90 9.70
N LEU A 173 11.06 4.71 10.88
CA LEU A 173 10.83 5.55 12.05
C LEU A 173 12.02 6.50 12.30
N ARG A 174 11.76 7.61 12.99
CA ARG A 174 12.76 8.65 13.30
C ARG A 174 13.89 8.18 14.20
N ASP A 175 13.66 7.14 14.99
CA ASP A 175 14.67 6.51 15.84
C ASP A 175 15.61 5.55 15.07
N GLY A 176 15.46 5.47 13.74
CA GLY A 176 16.26 4.63 12.86
C GLY A 176 15.75 3.20 12.73
N ARG A 177 14.70 2.82 13.47
CA ARG A 177 14.03 1.54 13.28
C ARG A 177 13.18 1.55 12.02
N THR A 178 12.82 0.35 11.60
CA THR A 178 11.90 0.12 10.50
C THR A 178 10.87 -0.88 10.97
N VAL A 179 9.59 -0.54 10.80
CA VAL A 179 8.46 -1.37 11.22
C VAL A 179 7.65 -1.82 10.01
N TRP A 180 6.90 -2.91 10.19
CA TRP A 180 5.97 -3.41 9.18
C TRP A 180 4.54 -3.28 9.69
N LEU A 181 3.68 -2.65 8.89
CA LEU A 181 2.23 -2.68 9.09
C LEU A 181 1.63 -3.80 8.26
N GLY A 182 0.66 -4.53 8.83
CA GLY A 182 -0.20 -5.40 8.04
C GLY A 182 -1.05 -4.58 7.07
N LYS A 183 -1.52 -5.20 5.98
CA LYS A 183 -2.23 -4.50 4.89
C LYS A 183 -3.41 -3.62 5.33
N HIS A 184 -4.15 -4.00 6.37
CA HIS A 184 -5.29 -3.23 6.89
C HIS A 184 -4.82 -1.93 7.54
N ASP A 185 -3.86 -2.02 8.45
CA ASP A 185 -3.27 -0.85 9.11
C ASP A 185 -2.48 0.01 8.13
N ALA A 186 -1.78 -0.60 7.17
CA ALA A 186 -1.11 0.11 6.09
C ALA A 186 -2.10 0.91 5.23
N ALA A 187 -3.25 0.31 4.86
CA ALA A 187 -4.29 1.00 4.11
C ALA A 187 -4.91 2.15 4.92
N ALA A 188 -5.21 1.92 6.20
CA ALA A 188 -5.74 2.95 7.10
C ALA A 188 -4.74 4.09 7.34
N TYR A 189 -3.45 3.77 7.46
CA TYR A 189 -2.38 4.73 7.57
C TYR A 189 -2.37 5.66 6.35
N ILE A 190 -2.30 5.09 5.14
CA ILE A 190 -2.30 5.84 3.87
C ILE A 190 -3.59 6.66 3.72
N ALA A 191 -4.76 6.03 3.88
CA ALA A 191 -6.06 6.65 3.63
C ALA A 191 -6.37 7.80 4.58
N GLY A 192 -5.87 7.74 5.82
CA GLY A 192 -6.08 8.80 6.79
C GLY A 192 -5.02 9.90 6.77
N LEU A 193 -3.98 9.82 5.93
CA LEU A 193 -3.06 10.94 5.72
C LEU A 193 -3.87 12.19 5.35
N ARG A 194 -3.61 13.31 6.03
CA ARG A 194 -4.28 14.59 5.76
C ARG A 194 -4.33 14.93 4.28
N GLU A 195 -3.23 14.71 3.57
CA GLU A 195 -3.07 15.03 2.15
C GLU A 195 -3.95 14.19 1.24
N VAL A 196 -4.28 12.97 1.67
CA VAL A 196 -5.16 12.05 0.95
C VAL A 196 -6.62 12.44 1.21
N ARG A 197 -6.96 12.76 2.46
CA ARG A 197 -8.30 13.23 2.85
C ARG A 197 -8.69 14.58 2.23
N GLU A 198 -7.70 15.43 1.96
CA GLU A 198 -7.87 16.75 1.36
C GLU A 198 -7.74 16.73 -0.18
N LEU A 199 -7.66 15.56 -0.82
CA LEU A 199 -7.54 15.49 -2.28
C LEU A 199 -8.78 16.06 -2.98
N PRO A 200 -8.61 16.90 -4.02
CA PRO A 200 -9.72 17.37 -4.82
C PRO A 200 -10.48 16.23 -5.51
N PRO A 201 -11.78 16.37 -5.78
CA PRO A 201 -12.54 15.44 -6.61
C PRO A 201 -11.84 15.15 -7.95
N GLY A 202 -11.95 13.90 -8.42
CA GLY A 202 -11.28 13.44 -9.64
C GLY A 202 -9.85 12.96 -9.46
N HIS A 203 -9.26 13.11 -8.27
CA HIS A 203 -7.96 12.51 -7.98
C HIS A 203 -8.01 10.98 -7.88
N ARG A 204 -6.89 10.34 -8.20
CA ARG A 204 -6.67 8.90 -8.00
C ARG A 204 -5.45 8.67 -7.13
N MET A 205 -5.39 7.50 -6.50
CA MET A 205 -4.24 7.04 -5.76
C MET A 205 -3.30 6.22 -6.66
N HIS A 206 -2.00 6.41 -6.48
CA HIS A 206 -0.97 5.62 -7.14
C HIS A 206 0.00 5.08 -6.10
N LEU A 207 -0.04 3.78 -5.86
CA LEU A 207 0.85 3.13 -4.91
C LEU A 207 2.12 2.70 -5.63
N GLU A 208 3.23 3.39 -5.38
CA GLU A 208 4.59 2.86 -5.62
C GLU A 208 5.05 2.09 -4.38
N VAL A 209 4.26 1.07 -4.05
CA VAL A 209 4.51 0.12 -2.98
C VAL A 209 4.56 -1.26 -3.64
N CYS A 210 5.71 -1.92 -3.56
CA CYS A 210 5.89 -3.23 -4.19
C CYS A 210 4.81 -4.20 -3.69
N TRP A 211 4.29 -5.05 -4.60
CA TRP A 211 3.26 -6.05 -4.28
C TRP A 211 1.92 -5.49 -3.76
N SER A 212 1.64 -4.19 -3.90
CA SER A 212 0.40 -3.60 -3.37
C SER A 212 -0.89 -4.19 -3.94
N SER A 213 -0.83 -4.84 -5.12
CA SER A 213 -1.95 -5.55 -5.77
C SER A 213 -1.90 -7.07 -5.56
N SER A 214 -1.07 -7.56 -4.64
CA SER A 214 -0.93 -8.98 -4.35
C SER A 214 -0.96 -9.20 -2.85
N ASP A 215 -1.76 -10.18 -2.44
CA ASP A 215 -1.93 -10.51 -1.04
C ASP A 215 -1.07 -11.71 -0.65
N GLY A 216 -0.86 -11.90 0.65
CA GLY A 216 -0.05 -12.99 1.16
C GLY A 216 0.12 -12.95 2.67
N ASP A 217 0.68 -14.02 3.21
CA ASP A 217 1.02 -14.13 4.63
C ASP A 217 2.11 -13.11 4.99
N PRO A 218 1.81 -12.09 5.83
CA PRO A 218 2.73 -11.01 6.14
C PRO A 218 3.88 -11.46 7.07
N THR A 219 3.94 -12.73 7.47
CA THR A 219 5.06 -13.28 8.24
C THR A 219 6.11 -13.94 7.35
N ARG A 220 5.78 -14.21 6.09
CA ARG A 220 6.67 -14.91 5.16
C ARG A 220 7.52 -13.92 4.36
N PRO A 221 8.82 -14.21 4.17
CA PRO A 221 9.65 -13.42 3.28
C PRO A 221 9.21 -13.62 1.83
N GLN A 222 9.21 -12.53 1.05
CA GLN A 222 8.88 -12.58 -0.38
C GLN A 222 10.10 -12.18 -1.25
N PRO A 223 10.84 -13.15 -1.80
CA PRO A 223 11.89 -12.85 -2.77
C PRO A 223 11.33 -12.14 -4.01
N SER A 224 12.11 -11.24 -4.59
CA SER A 224 11.68 -10.42 -5.73
C SER A 224 11.29 -11.21 -6.99
N PHE A 225 11.89 -12.39 -7.18
CA PHE A 225 11.66 -13.29 -8.32
C PHE A 225 10.67 -14.43 -8.00
N ALA A 226 10.18 -14.53 -6.76
CA ALA A 226 9.23 -15.56 -6.37
C ALA A 226 7.87 -15.33 -7.06
N PRO A 227 7.05 -16.37 -7.29
CA PRO A 227 5.68 -16.20 -7.74
C PRO A 227 4.84 -15.36 -6.77
N VAL A 228 3.72 -14.82 -7.26
CA VAL A 228 2.70 -14.23 -6.36
C VAL A 228 2.27 -15.32 -5.37
N PRO A 229 2.22 -15.03 -4.06
CA PRO A 229 1.79 -16.02 -3.07
C PRO A 229 0.39 -16.57 -3.37
N HIS A 230 0.18 -17.84 -3.01
CA HIS A 230 -1.17 -18.41 -3.01
C HIS A 230 -2.01 -17.77 -1.91
N VAL A 231 -3.27 -17.48 -2.23
CA VAL A 231 -4.28 -16.98 -1.30
C VAL A 231 -5.44 -17.96 -1.34
N ASP A 232 -5.78 -18.54 -0.19
CA ASP A 232 -6.82 -19.58 -0.09
C ASP A 232 -8.21 -19.05 -0.48
N ASP A 233 -8.50 -17.79 -0.11
CA ASP A 233 -9.76 -17.11 -0.38
C ASP A 233 -9.54 -15.74 -1.06
N PRO A 234 -9.21 -15.70 -2.37
CA PRO A 234 -8.91 -14.46 -3.08
C PRO A 234 -10.13 -13.54 -3.26
N LEU A 235 -11.34 -14.03 -2.96
CA LEU A 235 -12.57 -13.23 -2.98
C LEU A 235 -12.90 -12.65 -1.60
N GLY A 236 -12.38 -13.21 -0.52
CA GLY A 236 -12.50 -12.69 0.84
C GLY A 236 -11.36 -11.74 1.19
N ASP A 237 -10.13 -12.15 0.87
CA ASP A 237 -8.90 -11.48 1.24
C ASP A 237 -8.36 -10.63 0.08
N VAL A 238 -8.57 -9.32 0.21
CA VAL A 238 -8.17 -8.35 -0.83
C VAL A 238 -6.79 -7.74 -0.55
N PRO A 239 -6.02 -7.38 -1.59
CA PRO A 239 -4.72 -6.74 -1.47
C PRO A 239 -4.80 -5.27 -0.96
N LEU A 240 -3.63 -4.71 -0.63
CA LEU A 240 -3.47 -3.36 -0.07
C LEU A 240 -4.13 -2.26 -0.94
N ASP A 241 -3.96 -2.32 -2.26
CA ASP A 241 -4.52 -1.33 -3.19
C ASP A 241 -6.06 -1.27 -3.16
N GLN A 242 -6.72 -2.42 -3.06
CA GLN A 242 -8.18 -2.50 -2.91
C GLN A 242 -8.65 -1.95 -1.56
N LEU A 243 -7.90 -2.20 -0.48
CA LEU A 243 -8.21 -1.61 0.84
C LEU A 243 -8.05 -0.09 0.82
N VAL A 244 -7.00 0.43 0.19
CA VAL A 244 -6.82 1.88 0.00
C VAL A 244 -7.96 2.46 -0.85
N ALA A 245 -8.35 1.81 -1.95
CA ALA A 245 -9.49 2.25 -2.77
C ALA A 245 -10.79 2.30 -1.95
N ASN A 246 -11.04 1.27 -1.14
CA ASN A 246 -12.23 1.19 -0.29
C ASN A 246 -12.29 2.28 0.78
N LEU A 247 -11.16 2.60 1.42
CA LEU A 247 -11.09 3.59 2.50
C LEU A 247 -11.07 5.04 1.98
N THR A 248 -10.37 5.28 0.87
CA THR A 248 -10.27 6.63 0.28
C THR A 248 -11.45 6.97 -0.62
N ARG A 249 -12.16 5.95 -1.12
CA ARG A 249 -13.17 6.05 -2.19
C ARG A 249 -12.59 6.61 -3.50
N LEU A 250 -11.27 6.49 -3.69
CA LEU A 250 -10.57 6.87 -4.91
C LEU A 250 -10.13 5.62 -5.68
N ASP A 251 -10.18 5.68 -7.00
CA ASP A 251 -9.52 4.68 -7.83
C ASP A 251 -8.04 4.60 -7.46
N THR A 252 -7.52 3.40 -7.26
CA THR A 252 -6.17 3.16 -6.74
C THR A 252 -5.39 2.24 -7.65
N GLU A 253 -4.28 2.72 -8.20
CA GLU A 253 -3.36 1.89 -8.99
C GLU A 253 -2.27 1.27 -8.10
N GLY A 254 -2.11 -0.05 -8.15
CA GLY A 254 -1.07 -0.81 -7.47
C GLY A 254 -0.24 -1.69 -8.42
N SER A 255 0.70 -2.47 -7.87
CA SER A 255 1.48 -3.46 -8.62
C SER A 255 1.36 -4.87 -8.05
N THR A 256 1.28 -5.87 -8.93
CA THR A 256 1.25 -7.28 -8.52
C THR A 256 2.61 -7.81 -8.08
N ARG A 257 3.69 -7.04 -8.28
CA ARG A 257 5.08 -7.47 -8.07
C ARG A 257 5.97 -6.29 -7.70
N MET A 258 7.26 -6.57 -7.51
CA MET A 258 8.28 -5.56 -7.31
C MET A 258 8.33 -4.57 -8.48
N THR A 259 8.26 -3.28 -8.16
CA THR A 259 8.41 -2.18 -9.12
C THR A 259 9.64 -1.34 -8.78
N GLY A 260 10.04 -0.54 -9.75
CA GLY A 260 11.02 0.52 -9.54
C GLY A 260 11.09 1.43 -10.74
N MET A 261 12.09 2.31 -10.74
CA MET A 261 12.30 3.27 -11.81
C MET A 261 13.76 3.71 -11.86
N ASP A 262 14.19 4.11 -13.05
CA ASP A 262 15.41 4.87 -13.28
C ASP A 262 15.05 6.31 -13.70
N ASP A 263 16.00 7.08 -14.24
CA ASP A 263 15.77 8.49 -14.62
C ASP A 263 14.77 8.66 -15.78
N SER A 264 14.45 7.60 -16.52
CA SER A 264 13.71 7.66 -17.79
C SER A 264 12.50 6.73 -17.88
N ARG A 265 12.50 5.63 -17.14
CA ARG A 265 11.49 4.56 -17.26
C ARG A 265 11.10 3.98 -15.91
N ARG A 266 9.85 3.51 -15.86
CA ARG A 266 9.34 2.62 -14.81
C ARG A 266 9.68 1.18 -15.18
N PHE A 267 9.83 0.32 -14.20
CA PHE A 267 9.98 -1.11 -14.43
C PHE A 267 9.17 -1.94 -13.44
N ILE A 268 8.81 -3.14 -13.87
CA ILE A 268 8.16 -4.16 -13.06
C ILE A 268 8.82 -5.52 -13.31
N MET A 269 9.01 -6.28 -12.25
CA MET A 269 9.63 -7.60 -12.30
C MET A 269 8.59 -8.67 -12.57
N GLY A 270 8.94 -9.66 -13.39
CA GLY A 270 8.28 -10.96 -13.48
C GLY A 270 8.85 -11.96 -12.48
N ALA A 271 8.24 -13.13 -12.40
CA ALA A 271 8.77 -14.27 -11.64
C ALA A 271 9.71 -15.13 -12.47
N ALA A 272 10.49 -15.94 -11.75
CA ALA A 272 11.27 -17.03 -12.30
C ALA A 272 10.42 -18.12 -12.98
N ASP A 273 9.13 -18.26 -12.64
CA ASP A 273 8.20 -19.20 -13.27
C ASP A 273 7.57 -18.66 -14.58
N GLY A 274 7.99 -17.47 -15.03
CA GLY A 274 7.46 -16.81 -16.21
C GLY A 274 6.23 -15.92 -15.95
N GLY A 275 5.72 -15.86 -14.71
CA GLY A 275 4.61 -14.99 -14.34
C GLY A 275 4.96 -13.51 -14.53
N ARG A 276 4.18 -12.79 -15.35
CA ARG A 276 4.40 -11.36 -15.63
C ARG A 276 3.87 -10.48 -14.50
N GLY A 277 4.64 -9.45 -14.13
CA GLY A 277 4.17 -8.38 -13.26
C GLY A 277 3.23 -7.42 -14.00
N ARG A 278 2.26 -6.86 -13.29
CA ARG A 278 1.27 -5.93 -13.84
C ARG A 278 1.00 -4.77 -12.89
N ARG A 279 0.59 -3.64 -13.44
CA ARG A 279 -0.12 -2.59 -12.70
C ARG A 279 -1.62 -2.89 -12.76
N VAL A 280 -2.33 -2.66 -11.66
CA VAL A 280 -3.77 -2.94 -11.54
C VAL A 280 -4.46 -1.70 -10.99
N LEU A 281 -5.49 -1.24 -11.68
CA LEU A 281 -6.34 -0.13 -11.23
C LEU A 281 -7.56 -0.70 -10.51
N ARG A 282 -7.65 -0.48 -9.20
CA ARG A 282 -8.78 -0.90 -8.37
C ARG A 282 -9.81 0.19 -8.23
N ARG A 283 -11.08 -0.18 -8.37
CA ARG A 283 -12.22 0.67 -8.01
C ARG A 283 -12.67 0.43 -6.57
N PRO A 284 -13.13 1.46 -5.85
CA PRO A 284 -13.75 1.27 -4.55
C PRO A 284 -14.89 0.24 -4.65
N GLU A 285 -14.98 -0.66 -3.67
CA GLU A 285 -16.09 -1.59 -3.56
C GLU A 285 -17.38 -0.86 -3.18
N PRO A 286 -18.56 -1.36 -3.60
CA PRO A 286 -19.82 -0.69 -3.31
C PRO A 286 -20.08 -0.53 -1.81
N LEU A 287 -20.70 0.58 -1.42
CA LEU A 287 -21.16 0.85 -0.06
C LEU A 287 -22.32 -0.08 0.32
N PRO A 288 -22.66 -0.24 1.63
CA PRO A 288 -23.73 -1.12 2.06
C PRO A 288 -25.07 -0.92 1.32
N GLY A 289 -25.55 0.33 1.17
CA GLY A 289 -26.78 0.61 0.43
C GLY A 289 -26.66 0.46 -1.10
N GLU A 290 -25.45 0.43 -1.65
CA GLU A 290 -25.24 0.04 -3.06
C GLU A 290 -25.27 -1.49 -3.18
N LEU A 291 -24.64 -2.23 -2.25
CA LEU A 291 -24.71 -3.68 -2.19
C LEU A 291 -26.15 -4.18 -2.04
N ASP A 292 -27.00 -3.48 -1.30
CA ASP A 292 -28.41 -3.86 -1.16
C ASP A 292 -29.15 -3.84 -2.50
N ARG A 293 -28.93 -2.79 -3.29
CA ARG A 293 -29.48 -2.67 -4.65
C ARG A 293 -28.91 -3.75 -5.56
N LEU A 294 -27.60 -3.99 -5.48
CA LEU A 294 -26.93 -5.00 -6.28
C LEU A 294 -27.30 -6.44 -5.89
N ALA A 295 -27.69 -6.69 -4.64
CA ALA A 295 -28.21 -7.98 -4.18
C ALA A 295 -29.56 -8.31 -4.82
N VAL A 296 -30.42 -7.30 -5.02
CA VAL A 296 -31.67 -7.44 -5.77
C VAL A 296 -31.40 -7.71 -7.24
N VAL A 297 -30.47 -6.97 -7.87
CA VAL A 297 -30.05 -7.21 -9.27
C VAL A 297 -29.48 -8.62 -9.45
N ALA A 298 -28.63 -9.07 -8.53
CA ALA A 298 -28.08 -10.44 -8.53
C ALA A 298 -29.16 -11.51 -8.27
N GLY A 299 -30.36 -11.11 -7.84
CA GLY A 299 -31.44 -12.01 -7.44
C GLY A 299 -31.18 -12.76 -6.13
N LEU A 300 -30.20 -12.33 -5.34
CA LEU A 300 -29.88 -12.92 -4.03
C LEU A 300 -30.83 -12.42 -2.93
N HIS A 301 -31.42 -11.24 -3.10
CA HIS A 301 -32.51 -10.73 -2.26
C HIS A 301 -33.75 -10.47 -3.10
N ARG A 302 -34.89 -11.04 -2.70
CA ARG A 302 -36.16 -10.96 -3.46
C ARG A 302 -37.36 -10.52 -2.63
N THR A 303 -37.21 -10.52 -1.32
CA THR A 303 -38.27 -10.14 -0.39
C THR A 303 -38.18 -8.66 -0.07
N PRO A 304 -39.31 -7.96 0.15
CA PRO A 304 -39.27 -6.61 0.72
C PRO A 304 -38.56 -6.61 2.08
N GLY A 305 -37.86 -5.52 2.38
CA GLY A 305 -37.17 -5.32 3.67
C GLY A 305 -35.65 -5.35 3.56
N ASP A 306 -35.00 -5.29 4.72
CA ASP A 306 -33.55 -5.16 4.83
C ASP A 306 -32.81 -6.38 4.26
N VAL A 307 -31.70 -6.11 3.57
CA VAL A 307 -30.82 -7.15 3.05
C VAL A 307 -29.97 -7.70 4.21
N PRO A 308 -29.92 -9.02 4.44
CA PRO A 308 -29.07 -9.61 5.47
C PRO A 308 -27.57 -9.36 5.22
N PRO A 309 -26.73 -9.27 6.27
CA PRO A 309 -25.27 -9.13 6.11
C PRO A 309 -24.63 -10.22 5.26
N GLU A 310 -25.09 -11.46 5.37
CA GLU A 310 -24.60 -12.62 4.61
C GLU A 310 -24.91 -12.46 3.12
N THR A 311 -26.07 -11.90 2.78
CA THR A 311 -26.44 -11.59 1.40
C THR A 311 -25.57 -10.47 0.83
N ARG A 312 -25.29 -9.41 1.61
CA ARG A 312 -24.34 -8.35 1.20
C ARG A 312 -22.94 -8.92 0.95
N GLU A 313 -22.46 -9.80 1.83
CA GLU A 313 -21.17 -10.46 1.65
C GLU A 313 -21.16 -11.31 0.38
N ALA A 314 -22.18 -12.15 0.16
CA ALA A 314 -22.31 -12.96 -1.04
C ALA A 314 -22.31 -12.07 -2.31
N THR A 315 -23.09 -11.00 -2.33
CA THR A 315 -23.10 -10.03 -3.44
C THR A 315 -21.72 -9.43 -3.68
N LEU A 316 -21.00 -9.00 -2.64
CA LEU A 316 -19.66 -8.45 -2.77
C LEU A 316 -18.68 -9.47 -3.37
N ARG A 317 -18.76 -10.74 -2.95
CA ARG A 317 -17.93 -11.82 -3.49
C ARG A 317 -18.21 -12.07 -4.97
N LEU A 318 -19.46 -11.99 -5.40
CA LEU A 318 -19.82 -12.09 -6.81
C LEU A 318 -19.24 -10.93 -7.64
N ILE A 319 -19.29 -9.71 -7.10
CA ILE A 319 -18.69 -8.53 -7.75
C ILE A 319 -17.18 -8.70 -7.89
N ARG A 320 -16.49 -9.14 -6.82
CA ARG A 320 -15.05 -9.44 -6.86
C ARG A 320 -14.74 -10.55 -7.88
N ALA A 321 -15.58 -11.58 -7.98
CA ALA A 321 -15.42 -12.63 -8.99
C ALA A 321 -15.55 -12.09 -10.42
N LEU A 322 -16.52 -11.20 -10.68
CA LEU A 322 -16.65 -10.53 -11.98
C LEU A 322 -15.41 -9.68 -12.30
N ARG A 323 -14.89 -8.92 -11.33
CA ARG A 323 -13.64 -8.14 -11.49
C ARG A 323 -12.45 -9.03 -11.81
N THR A 324 -12.33 -10.20 -11.18
CA THR A 324 -11.23 -11.15 -11.46
C THR A 324 -11.28 -11.69 -12.89
N VAL A 325 -12.47 -11.99 -13.41
CA VAL A 325 -12.65 -12.58 -14.75
C VAL A 325 -12.58 -11.52 -15.86
N PHE A 326 -13.24 -10.38 -15.67
CA PHE A 326 -13.45 -9.38 -16.72
C PHE A 326 -12.64 -8.09 -16.52
N GLY A 327 -11.95 -7.93 -15.39
CA GLY A 327 -11.32 -6.68 -14.97
C GLY A 327 -12.32 -5.68 -14.39
N ASP A 328 -11.82 -4.60 -13.77
CA ASP A 328 -12.64 -3.55 -13.14
C ASP A 328 -13.51 -2.76 -14.15
N ALA A 329 -13.18 -2.79 -15.44
CA ALA A 329 -13.96 -2.17 -16.52
C ALA A 329 -15.34 -2.83 -16.74
N VAL A 330 -15.59 -4.01 -16.15
CA VAL A 330 -16.92 -4.65 -16.17
C VAL A 330 -17.99 -3.77 -15.54
N GLU A 331 -17.60 -2.83 -14.68
CA GLU A 331 -18.48 -1.87 -14.00
C GLU A 331 -18.65 -0.54 -14.76
N ASP A 332 -18.08 -0.37 -15.95
CA ASP A 332 -18.15 0.91 -16.69
C ASP A 332 -19.58 1.34 -17.03
N ASP A 333 -20.47 0.37 -17.24
CA ASP A 333 -21.89 0.62 -17.50
C ASP A 333 -22.79 0.36 -16.28
N ARG A 334 -22.23 0.39 -15.05
CA ARG A 334 -22.99 0.20 -13.80
C ARG A 334 -24.16 1.17 -13.60
N ALA A 335 -24.12 2.32 -14.25
CA ALA A 335 -25.17 3.34 -14.20
C ALA A 335 -26.25 3.16 -15.27
N THR A 336 -26.10 2.17 -16.16
CA THR A 336 -27.02 1.90 -17.26
C THR A 336 -27.96 0.76 -16.88
N PRO A 337 -29.27 1.03 -16.63
CA PRO A 337 -30.24 -0.01 -16.33
C PRO A 337 -30.32 -1.04 -17.46
N GLY A 338 -30.36 -2.32 -17.10
CA GLY A 338 -30.30 -3.43 -18.04
C GLY A 338 -28.97 -3.57 -18.78
N GLY A 339 -27.93 -2.85 -18.37
CA GLY A 339 -26.58 -2.85 -18.95
C GLY A 339 -25.86 -4.20 -18.85
N ARG A 340 -24.66 -4.27 -19.42
CA ARG A 340 -23.79 -5.45 -19.40
C ARG A 340 -23.42 -5.84 -17.97
N TYR A 341 -23.11 -4.88 -17.10
CA TYR A 341 -22.83 -5.13 -15.69
C TYR A 341 -24.00 -5.82 -14.98
N GLU A 342 -25.21 -5.26 -15.06
CA GLU A 342 -26.39 -5.84 -14.41
C GLU A 342 -26.70 -7.24 -14.94
N ARG A 343 -26.56 -7.48 -16.26
CA ARG A 343 -26.74 -8.83 -16.84
C ARG A 343 -25.68 -9.81 -16.33
N ALA A 344 -24.42 -9.40 -16.23
CA ALA A 344 -23.34 -10.24 -15.71
C ALA A 344 -23.57 -10.60 -14.24
N LEU A 345 -23.96 -9.61 -13.43
CA LEU A 345 -24.29 -9.78 -12.02
C LEU A 345 -25.51 -10.67 -11.80
N SER A 346 -26.56 -10.48 -12.60
CA SER A 346 -27.76 -11.35 -12.57
C SER A 346 -27.40 -12.79 -12.93
N SER A 347 -26.54 -12.99 -13.93
CA SER A 347 -26.13 -14.32 -14.40
C SER A 347 -25.30 -15.07 -13.35
N ILE A 348 -24.28 -14.42 -12.77
CA ILE A 348 -23.47 -15.06 -11.72
C ILE A 348 -24.28 -15.25 -10.42
N GLY A 349 -25.23 -14.38 -10.12
CA GLY A 349 -26.17 -14.56 -9.01
C GLY A 349 -27.14 -15.73 -9.22
N ALA A 350 -27.55 -16.02 -10.46
CA ALA A 350 -28.30 -17.24 -10.79
C ALA A 350 -27.47 -18.51 -10.55
N LEU A 351 -26.18 -18.50 -10.92
CA LEU A 351 -25.26 -19.61 -10.63
C LEU A 351 -25.05 -19.82 -9.14
N GLU A 352 -24.92 -18.75 -8.35
CA GLU A 352 -24.80 -18.86 -6.90
C GLU A 352 -26.07 -19.46 -6.26
N ARG A 353 -27.26 -19.09 -6.75
CA ARG A 353 -28.50 -19.72 -6.30
C ARG A 353 -28.60 -21.19 -6.69
N LEU A 354 -28.13 -21.57 -7.89
CA LEU A 354 -28.05 -22.98 -8.27
C LEU A 354 -27.13 -23.72 -7.29
N ARG A 355 -25.94 -23.16 -7.02
CA ARG A 355 -24.95 -23.71 -6.08
C ARG A 355 -25.52 -23.88 -4.68
N ALA A 356 -26.21 -22.87 -4.17
CA ALA A 356 -26.77 -22.86 -2.83
C ALA A 356 -27.95 -23.83 -2.65
N ASN A 357 -28.67 -24.13 -3.73
CA ASN A 357 -29.78 -25.09 -3.72
C ASN A 357 -29.36 -26.53 -4.07
N ASP A 358 -28.09 -26.76 -4.41
CA ASP A 358 -27.56 -28.09 -4.72
C ASP A 358 -27.14 -28.81 -3.42
N PRO A 359 -27.85 -29.87 -2.99
CA PRO A 359 -27.54 -30.58 -1.76
C PRO A 359 -26.23 -31.39 -1.83
N SER A 360 -25.66 -31.60 -3.03
CA SER A 360 -24.40 -32.34 -3.23
C SER A 360 -23.16 -31.45 -3.08
N TRP A 361 -23.33 -30.13 -3.02
CA TRP A 361 -22.24 -29.18 -2.86
C TRP A 361 -22.14 -28.66 -1.43
N PRO A 362 -20.93 -28.72 -0.80
CA PRO A 362 -20.77 -28.17 0.53
C PRO A 362 -20.99 -26.65 0.52
N PRO A 363 -21.51 -26.08 1.62
CA PRO A 363 -21.62 -24.63 1.75
C PRO A 363 -20.23 -23.97 1.65
N SER A 364 -20.20 -22.72 1.18
CA SER A 364 -18.97 -21.92 1.08
C SER A 364 -18.14 -22.01 2.37
N PRO A 365 -16.80 -22.12 2.30
CA PRO A 365 -15.93 -22.50 3.42
C PRO A 365 -15.97 -21.61 4.68
N ARG A 366 -16.76 -20.52 4.70
CA ARG A 366 -17.05 -19.75 5.92
C ARG A 366 -18.37 -20.10 6.63
N SER A 367 -19.35 -20.69 5.96
CA SER A 367 -20.60 -21.14 6.63
C SER A 367 -20.38 -22.32 7.60
N ALA A 368 -19.26 -23.04 7.48
CA ALA A 368 -18.95 -24.18 8.35
C ALA A 368 -18.35 -23.79 9.72
N ARG A 369 -17.85 -22.56 9.91
CA ARG A 369 -17.19 -22.15 11.17
C ARG A 369 -18.14 -21.66 12.26
N THR A 370 -19.39 -21.38 11.95
CA THR A 370 -20.37 -20.85 12.92
C THR A 370 -21.24 -21.91 13.59
N CYS A 371 -21.18 -23.19 13.19
CA CYS A 371 -22.06 -24.24 13.71
C CYS A 371 -21.43 -25.25 14.68
N SER A 372 -20.26 -24.97 15.27
CA SER A 372 -19.62 -25.89 16.22
C SER A 372 -19.25 -25.24 17.56
N THR A 373 -20.22 -24.64 18.26
CA THR A 373 -20.11 -24.37 19.71
C THR A 373 -21.47 -24.42 20.40
N SER A 374 -22.09 -25.59 20.51
CA SER A 374 -23.12 -25.85 21.53
C SER A 374 -23.53 -27.32 21.59
N SER A 375 -22.80 -28.11 22.39
CA SER A 375 -23.20 -29.37 23.06
C SER A 375 -21.90 -29.95 23.63
N SER A 376 -21.63 -30.03 24.93
CA SER A 376 -22.47 -30.53 26.01
C SER A 376 -21.78 -30.25 27.36
N ALA A 377 -22.57 -30.14 28.41
CA ALA A 377 -22.13 -30.02 29.80
C ALA A 377 -22.54 -31.26 30.61
N SER A 378 -21.65 -31.65 31.53
CA SER A 378 -21.88 -32.26 32.87
C SER A 378 -22.01 -33.80 33.00
N THR A 379 -21.01 -34.55 33.53
CA THR A 379 -20.63 -34.93 34.95
C THR A 379 -21.14 -36.37 35.29
N PRO A 380 -20.54 -37.26 36.14
CA PRO A 380 -19.70 -37.04 37.34
C PRO A 380 -18.46 -37.95 37.55
N ALA A 381 -17.84 -37.80 38.72
CA ALA A 381 -16.46 -38.12 39.10
C ALA A 381 -16.26 -39.35 40.02
N ALA A 382 -14.98 -39.80 40.05
CA ALA A 382 -14.22 -40.46 41.14
C ALA A 382 -14.41 -41.99 41.40
N PRO A 383 -13.42 -42.75 41.98
CA PRO A 383 -12.31 -42.30 42.84
C PRO A 383 -10.89 -42.91 42.63
N ARG A 384 -9.98 -42.44 43.49
CA ARG A 384 -8.51 -42.58 43.59
C ARG A 384 -7.98 -43.96 44.04
N THR A 385 -6.76 -44.31 43.60
CA THR A 385 -5.72 -45.02 44.38
C THR A 385 -4.30 -44.63 43.87
N GLY A 386 -3.37 -44.25 44.76
CA GLY A 386 -1.92 -44.13 44.47
C GLY A 386 -1.14 -45.31 45.09
N PRO A 387 0.14 -45.17 45.48
CA PRO A 387 1.33 -44.59 44.83
C PRO A 387 2.54 -45.58 44.81
N ASP A 388 3.68 -45.20 44.19
CA ASP A 388 5.10 -45.65 44.38
C ASP A 388 5.84 -45.74 43.01
N THR A 389 7.15 -45.55 42.80
CA THR A 389 8.34 -45.12 43.56
C THR A 389 9.47 -44.80 42.55
N ARG A 390 10.36 -43.86 42.93
CA ARG A 390 11.80 -43.69 42.58
C ARG A 390 12.39 -44.36 41.32
N ARG A 391 13.12 -43.57 40.50
CA ARG A 391 14.61 -43.59 40.47
C ARG A 391 15.22 -42.47 39.62
N SER A 392 16.30 -41.93 40.18
CA SER A 392 17.21 -40.92 39.65
C SER A 392 18.26 -41.52 38.71
N SER A 393 18.70 -40.76 37.70
CA SER A 393 20.11 -40.77 37.25
C SER A 393 20.45 -39.56 36.39
N THR A 394 21.31 -38.73 36.97
CA THR A 394 22.11 -37.61 36.45
C THR A 394 23.23 -38.06 35.51
N THR A 395 23.44 -37.33 34.39
CA THR A 395 24.76 -37.09 33.72
C THR A 395 24.69 -35.78 32.88
N PRO A 396 25.77 -34.97 32.76
CA PRO A 396 25.74 -33.50 32.53
C PRO A 396 25.93 -33.06 31.06
N PRO A 397 25.81 -31.75 30.73
CA PRO A 397 25.82 -31.27 29.34
C PRO A 397 27.24 -31.03 28.81
N PRO A 398 27.48 -31.19 27.49
CA PRO A 398 28.71 -30.71 26.88
C PRO A 398 28.65 -29.23 26.50
N ALA A 399 29.82 -28.64 26.61
CA ALA A 399 30.19 -27.23 26.50
C ALA A 399 29.77 -26.49 25.22
N SER A 400 29.56 -25.19 25.46
CA SER A 400 29.44 -24.06 24.55
C SER A 400 30.47 -24.07 23.41
N ARG A 401 30.00 -23.90 22.17
CA ARG A 401 30.80 -23.41 21.04
C ARG A 401 30.32 -22.02 20.61
N PRO A 402 31.24 -21.14 20.18
CA PRO A 402 30.96 -19.73 19.94
C PRO A 402 30.13 -19.52 18.67
N THR A 403 29.12 -18.66 18.76
CA THR A 403 28.38 -18.11 17.63
C THR A 403 29.30 -17.35 16.67
N PRO A 404 29.29 -17.65 15.36
CA PRO A 404 29.95 -16.78 14.38
C PRO A 404 29.15 -15.49 14.22
N ARG A 405 29.87 -14.36 14.19
CA ARG A 405 29.37 -13.02 13.89
C ARG A 405 28.50 -13.05 12.62
N ARG A 406 27.29 -12.51 12.74
CA ARG A 406 26.40 -12.22 11.60
C ARG A 406 27.13 -11.21 10.69
N ALA A 407 27.49 -11.66 9.50
CA ALA A 407 27.97 -10.78 8.44
C ALA A 407 26.81 -9.88 7.98
N SER A 408 27.09 -8.58 7.89
CA SER A 408 26.22 -7.59 7.24
C SER A 408 25.97 -8.00 5.78
N PRO A 409 24.77 -7.80 5.22
CA PRO A 409 24.51 -8.10 3.82
C PRO A 409 25.32 -7.16 2.92
N THR A 410 26.19 -7.74 2.11
CA THR A 410 26.96 -7.08 1.05
C THR A 410 26.00 -6.50 -0.01
N PRO A 411 26.19 -5.26 -0.49
CA PRO A 411 25.37 -4.71 -1.58
C PRO A 411 25.64 -5.42 -2.91
N CYS A 412 24.59 -5.68 -3.70
CA CYS A 412 24.71 -6.23 -5.05
C CYS A 412 25.51 -5.31 -5.99
N PRO A 413 26.26 -5.88 -6.96
CA PRO A 413 27.16 -5.13 -7.84
C PRO A 413 26.41 -4.37 -8.95
N ARG A 414 26.94 -3.20 -9.30
CA ARG A 414 26.51 -2.36 -10.42
C ARG A 414 26.94 -2.98 -11.77
N PRO A 415 26.18 -2.81 -12.87
CA PRO A 415 26.70 -3.02 -14.20
C PRO A 415 27.52 -1.78 -14.64
N HIS A 416 28.76 -2.01 -15.08
CA HIS A 416 29.62 -1.01 -15.69
C HIS A 416 29.05 -0.53 -17.03
N SER A 417 28.89 0.78 -17.18
CA SER A 417 28.77 1.44 -18.48
C SER A 417 30.17 1.60 -19.09
N GLY A 418 30.50 0.77 -20.06
CA GLY A 418 31.66 0.98 -20.93
C GLY A 418 31.30 1.91 -22.08
N SER A 419 32.04 2.99 -22.23
CA SER A 419 32.11 3.79 -23.46
C SER A 419 33.56 3.90 -23.88
N ARG A 420 33.92 3.16 -24.94
CA ARG A 420 35.21 3.08 -25.66
C ARG A 420 36.44 2.64 -24.86
#